data_AF-A0A7V4IXV3-F1
#
_entry.id   AF-A0A7V4IXV3-F1
#
_cell.length_a   1.000
_cell.length_b   1.000
_cell.length_c   1.000
_cell.angle_alpha   90.00
_cell.angle_beta   90.00
_cell.angle_gamma   90.00
#
_symmetry.space_group_name_H-M   'P 1'
#
loop_
_entity.id
_entity.type
_entity.pdbx_description
1 polymer ?
#
loop_
_entity_poly.entity_id
_entity_poly.type
_entity_poly.pdbx_seq_one_letter_code
_entity_poly.pdbx_strand_id
1 'polypeptide(L)'
;MGARRPAVQVRAPRPEDTGCREPMAPGFVLFLVAAAFLEEACMGPIGTEFANCRHAHFLGIAGAGMSALAEVLLARGLHVSGTDPQTNEASERLLSLGAQIYTTHRPENLVSARPDLVVVSNAIAPVNPELLEAERLHIPVCSRADLLGLIMAQSEGPTFAVAGTHGKTSTTAMLAEVLVHAGLDPTVLIGGEYAPFGGNTRIGSGGAFVTEACEAYASFLSLRPDITLITNVEPDHLDYYGTEARVQEAFCQLVRQTAQKGALVYCSDDAGAALVAERTAGEGPARRIAVGLSGQPRDGLWAAPDGEGAWQVWWLHDGSRQSIGRLSLPVPGEHMVRNALLSLGAAQAAGVDIAQVLPKALACFPGVGRRFERLGEAGGVLVIDDYAHHPTEIRATLAAARALYPHRRLLAAFQPHLYSRTRDFLEEFASAL
;
A
#
# COMPACT_ATOMS: atom_id res chain seq x y z
N MET A 1 -53.18 32.50 -39.44
CA MET A 1 -54.36 32.01 -40.20
C MET A 1 -53.96 30.74 -40.93
N GLY A 2 -54.58 29.59 -40.59
CA GLY A 2 -54.60 28.33 -41.36
C GLY A 2 -53.25 27.62 -41.58
N ALA A 3 -53.08 26.31 -41.49
CA ALA A 3 -54.04 25.22 -41.43
C ALA A 3 -53.39 23.98 -40.80
N ARG A 4 -54.25 23.17 -40.18
CA ARG A 4 -54.01 21.94 -39.44
C ARG A 4 -53.33 20.86 -40.29
N ARG A 5 -52.45 20.06 -39.67
CA ARG A 5 -52.11 18.69 -40.12
C ARG A 5 -52.57 17.67 -39.06
N PRO A 6 -53.06 16.49 -39.47
CA PRO A 6 -53.78 15.57 -38.59
C PRO A 6 -52.84 14.60 -37.87
N ALA A 7 -53.32 14.11 -36.73
CA ALA A 7 -52.71 13.07 -35.92
C ALA A 7 -52.71 11.71 -36.63
N VAL A 8 -51.59 10.98 -36.55
CA VAL A 8 -51.51 9.56 -36.89
C VAL A 8 -51.17 8.81 -35.60
N GLN A 9 -52.12 7.98 -35.16
CA GLN A 9 -51.98 7.03 -34.06
C GLN A 9 -50.95 5.96 -34.42
N VAL A 10 -49.90 5.82 -33.60
CA VAL A 10 -49.01 4.66 -33.65
C VAL A 10 -49.63 3.54 -32.79
N ARG A 11 -50.10 2.48 -33.44
CA ARG A 11 -50.53 1.23 -32.78
C ARG A 11 -49.29 0.43 -32.37
N ALA A 12 -49.24 0.00 -31.11
CA ALA A 12 -48.25 -0.94 -30.60
C ALA A 12 -48.44 -2.35 -31.23
N PRO A 13 -47.36 -3.09 -31.55
CA PRO A 13 -47.48 -4.46 -32.06
C PRO A 13 -47.72 -5.45 -30.92
N ARG A 14 -48.62 -6.43 -31.16
CA ARG A 14 -48.86 -7.58 -30.29
C ARG A 14 -47.83 -8.68 -30.54
N PRO A 15 -47.46 -9.50 -29.53
CA PRO A 15 -46.46 -10.54 -29.68
C PRO A 15 -47.13 -11.90 -29.98
N GLU A 16 -46.81 -12.53 -31.11
CA GLU A 16 -47.01 -13.98 -31.28
C GLU A 16 -45.81 -14.61 -32.02
N ASP A 17 -45.22 -15.58 -31.31
CA ASP A 17 -44.62 -16.83 -31.78
C ASP A 17 -43.50 -16.85 -32.83
N THR A 18 -42.26 -16.93 -32.33
CA THR A 18 -41.30 -17.93 -32.82
C THR A 18 -40.76 -18.75 -31.66
N GLY A 19 -41.17 -20.02 -31.62
CA GLY A 19 -40.74 -20.98 -30.62
C GLY A 19 -39.31 -21.49 -30.86
N CYS A 20 -38.52 -21.51 -29.81
CA CYS A 20 -37.57 -22.57 -29.47
C CYS A 20 -37.55 -22.67 -27.94
N ARG A 21 -38.30 -23.63 -27.40
CA ARG A 21 -38.29 -23.99 -25.99
C ARG A 21 -37.23 -25.08 -25.79
N GLU A 22 -36.11 -24.74 -25.18
CA GLU A 22 -35.29 -25.69 -24.42
C GLU A 22 -35.51 -25.44 -22.92
N PRO A 23 -35.64 -26.50 -22.10
CA PRO A 23 -35.94 -26.36 -20.68
C PRO A 23 -34.69 -25.88 -19.92
N MET A 24 -34.80 -24.72 -19.25
CA MET A 24 -33.83 -24.30 -18.24
C MET A 24 -33.76 -25.34 -17.11
N ALA A 25 -32.56 -25.86 -16.87
CA ALA A 25 -32.25 -26.63 -15.68
C ALA A 25 -32.35 -25.74 -14.42
N PRO A 26 -32.95 -26.22 -13.31
CA PRO A 26 -32.97 -25.49 -12.05
C PRO A 26 -31.63 -25.70 -11.33
N GLY A 27 -30.85 -24.64 -11.11
CA GLY A 27 -29.66 -24.74 -10.28
C GLY A 27 -28.52 -23.79 -10.62
N PHE A 28 -28.80 -22.49 -10.71
CA PHE A 28 -27.75 -21.47 -10.56
C PHE A 28 -28.27 -20.39 -9.61
N VAL A 29 -27.92 -20.52 -8.35
CA VAL A 29 -27.97 -19.41 -7.39
C VAL A 29 -26.81 -18.49 -7.78
N LEU A 30 -27.11 -17.46 -8.54
CA LEU A 30 -26.19 -16.35 -8.79
C LEU A 30 -26.01 -15.62 -7.45
N PHE A 31 -24.94 -15.94 -6.71
CA PHE A 31 -24.46 -15.08 -5.64
C PHE A 31 -23.90 -13.81 -6.28
N LEU A 32 -24.79 -12.84 -6.52
CA LEU A 32 -24.41 -11.44 -6.51
C LEU A 32 -23.95 -11.14 -5.09
N VAL A 33 -22.66 -11.31 -4.83
CA VAL A 33 -22.01 -10.62 -3.70
C VAL A 33 -22.05 -9.14 -4.07
N ALA A 34 -23.17 -8.50 -3.76
CA ALA A 34 -23.16 -7.07 -3.56
C ALA A 34 -22.17 -6.84 -2.42
N ALA A 35 -21.03 -6.24 -2.74
CA ALA A 35 -20.20 -5.60 -1.74
C ALA A 35 -21.05 -4.49 -1.12
N ALA A 36 -21.84 -4.86 -0.11
CA ALA A 36 -22.36 -3.92 0.86
C ALA A 36 -21.13 -3.42 1.61
N PHE A 37 -20.51 -2.38 1.08
CA PHE A 37 -19.69 -1.49 1.89
C PHE A 37 -20.54 -1.14 3.11
N LEU A 38 -19.96 -1.31 4.31
CA LEU A 38 -20.54 -0.73 5.52
C LEU A 38 -20.83 0.74 5.17
N GLU A 39 -22.11 1.09 5.07
CA GLU A 39 -22.50 2.49 4.98
C GLU A 39 -21.85 3.20 6.16
N GLU A 40 -21.39 4.44 5.94
CA GLU A 40 -20.76 5.34 6.92
C GLU A 40 -21.54 5.50 8.24
N ALA A 41 -22.76 4.94 8.34
CA ALA A 41 -23.68 5.02 9.46
C ALA A 41 -23.19 4.42 10.79
N CYS A 42 -22.21 3.51 10.79
CA CYS A 42 -21.67 2.92 12.04
C CYS A 42 -20.25 3.40 12.41
N MET A 43 -19.59 4.20 11.57
CA MET A 43 -18.21 4.63 11.81
C MET A 43 -18.15 6.13 12.14
N GLY A 44 -18.15 6.44 13.43
CA GLY A 44 -17.97 7.81 13.92
C GLY A 44 -16.49 8.27 13.92
N PRO A 45 -16.21 9.56 14.16
CA PRO A 45 -14.84 10.05 14.34
C PRO A 45 -14.23 9.54 15.67
N ILE A 46 -13.38 8.51 15.60
CA ILE A 46 -12.84 7.76 16.77
C ILE A 46 -11.61 8.43 17.41
N GLY A 47 -11.20 9.61 16.94
CA GLY A 47 -9.94 10.25 17.34
C GLY A 47 -9.75 10.46 18.85
N THR A 48 -10.75 10.96 19.57
CA THR A 48 -10.67 11.19 21.03
C THR A 48 -10.86 9.91 21.84
N GLU A 49 -11.59 8.94 21.31
CA GLU A 49 -11.87 7.66 21.96
C GLU A 49 -10.62 6.78 21.96
N PHE A 50 -9.85 6.80 20.87
CA PHE A 50 -8.61 6.06 20.76
C PHE A 50 -7.50 6.57 21.70
N ALA A 51 -7.49 7.86 22.04
CA ALA A 51 -6.51 8.44 22.97
C ALA A 51 -6.57 7.82 24.39
N ASN A 52 -7.73 7.29 24.79
CA ASN A 52 -7.92 6.64 26.09
C ASN A 52 -8.11 5.12 25.97
N CYS A 53 -7.97 4.56 24.78
CA CYS A 53 -8.15 3.13 24.54
C CYS A 53 -7.07 2.34 25.29
N ARG A 54 -7.50 1.38 26.12
CA ARG A 54 -6.63 0.43 26.82
C ARG A 54 -6.80 -0.97 26.26
N HIS A 55 -7.92 -1.27 25.61
CA HIS A 55 -8.23 -2.58 25.07
C HIS A 55 -8.90 -2.51 23.68
N ALA A 56 -8.25 -3.09 22.68
CA ALA A 56 -8.82 -3.28 21.35
C ALA A 56 -9.21 -4.76 21.09
N HIS A 57 -10.37 -4.98 20.49
CA HIS A 57 -10.84 -6.29 20.04
C HIS A 57 -10.90 -6.37 18.51
N PHE A 58 -10.19 -7.32 17.91
CA PHE A 58 -10.04 -7.45 16.45
C PHE A 58 -10.94 -8.55 15.88
N LEU A 59 -11.78 -8.22 14.91
CA LEU A 59 -12.55 -9.17 14.11
C LEU A 59 -11.76 -9.55 12.85
N GLY A 60 -11.30 -10.81 12.78
CA GLY A 60 -10.36 -11.27 11.76
C GLY A 60 -8.90 -10.99 12.13
N ILE A 61 -8.53 -11.23 13.40
CA ILE A 61 -7.22 -10.85 13.96
C ILE A 61 -6.04 -11.57 13.29
N ALA A 62 -6.25 -12.74 12.67
CA ALA A 62 -5.16 -13.53 12.09
C ALA A 62 -4.76 -13.08 10.67
N GLY A 63 -5.47 -12.10 10.09
CA GLY A 63 -5.11 -11.53 8.79
C GLY A 63 -3.83 -10.70 8.86
N ALA A 64 -2.96 -10.78 7.85
CA ALA A 64 -1.61 -10.17 7.86
C ALA A 64 -1.57 -8.68 8.22
N GLY A 65 -2.56 -7.89 7.77
CA GLY A 65 -2.67 -6.48 8.11
C GLY A 65 -3.33 -6.20 9.46
N MET A 66 -4.13 -7.14 9.98
CA MET A 66 -4.78 -7.03 11.29
C MET A 66 -3.81 -7.41 12.41
N SER A 67 -3.09 -8.51 12.22
CA SER A 67 -2.11 -9.00 13.19
C SER A 67 -0.97 -8.01 13.40
N ALA A 68 -0.52 -7.35 12.33
CA ALA A 68 0.46 -6.28 12.39
C ALA A 68 0.04 -5.12 13.32
N LEU A 69 -1.21 -4.64 13.19
CA LEU A 69 -1.72 -3.56 14.04
C LEU A 69 -1.92 -4.05 15.49
N ALA A 70 -2.41 -5.27 15.68
CA ALA A 70 -2.52 -5.91 16.98
C ALA A 70 -1.16 -5.99 17.69
N GLU A 71 -0.09 -6.38 16.99
CA GLU A 71 1.27 -6.43 17.52
C GLU A 71 1.77 -5.04 17.94
N VAL A 72 1.51 -3.99 17.14
CA VAL A 72 1.84 -2.60 17.51
C VAL A 72 1.11 -2.17 18.78
N LEU A 73 -0.18 -2.50 18.93
CA LEU A 73 -0.94 -2.15 20.14
C LEU A 73 -0.42 -2.88 21.38
N LEU A 74 -0.09 -4.18 21.27
CA LEU A 74 0.54 -4.94 22.36
C LEU A 74 1.89 -4.32 22.76
N ALA A 75 2.71 -3.96 21.80
CA ALA A 75 4.00 -3.31 22.06
C ALA A 75 3.86 -1.95 22.74
N ARG A 76 2.77 -1.22 22.48
CA ARG A 76 2.39 0.03 23.17
C ARG A 76 1.73 -0.20 24.53
N GLY A 77 1.61 -1.45 24.97
CA GLY A 77 1.08 -1.83 26.29
C GLY A 77 -0.45 -1.90 26.38
N LEU A 78 -1.15 -1.91 25.25
CA LEU A 78 -2.60 -2.12 25.24
C LEU A 78 -2.92 -3.61 25.38
N HIS A 79 -4.07 -3.89 25.98
CA HIS A 79 -4.67 -5.21 25.91
C HIS A 79 -5.22 -5.45 24.51
N VAL A 80 -4.94 -6.62 23.96
CA VAL A 80 -5.48 -7.02 22.66
C VAL A 80 -6.24 -8.32 22.81
N SER A 81 -7.45 -8.33 22.25
CA SER A 81 -8.20 -9.56 22.02
C SER A 81 -8.67 -9.62 20.58
N GLY A 82 -9.17 -10.75 20.13
CA GLY A 82 -9.82 -10.82 18.84
C GLY A 82 -10.36 -12.19 18.52
N THR A 83 -11.03 -12.29 17.38
CA THR A 83 -11.65 -13.51 16.91
C THR A 83 -11.18 -13.82 15.50
N ASP A 84 -10.74 -15.05 15.28
CA ASP A 84 -10.48 -15.58 13.94
C ASP A 84 -10.77 -17.09 13.89
N PRO A 85 -11.56 -17.58 12.93
CA PRO A 85 -11.80 -19.02 12.77
C PRO A 85 -10.54 -19.82 12.44
N GLN A 86 -9.53 -19.19 11.83
CA GLN A 86 -8.30 -19.85 11.40
C GLN A 86 -7.17 -19.58 12.40
N THR A 87 -6.43 -20.64 12.74
CA THR A 87 -5.16 -20.52 13.47
C THR A 87 -4.02 -20.59 12.47
N ASN A 88 -3.10 -19.63 12.54
CA ASN A 88 -1.93 -19.52 11.68
C ASN A 88 -0.75 -18.96 12.49
N GLU A 89 0.42 -18.84 11.86
CA GLU A 89 1.63 -18.33 12.51
C GLU A 89 1.43 -16.93 13.12
N ALA A 90 0.64 -16.06 12.48
CA ALA A 90 0.36 -14.72 13.00
C ALA A 90 -0.49 -14.76 14.28
N SER A 91 -1.52 -15.60 14.36
CA SER A 91 -2.33 -15.74 15.57
C SER A 91 -1.57 -16.44 16.70
N GLU A 92 -0.72 -17.42 16.39
CA GLU A 92 0.19 -18.04 17.37
C GLU A 92 1.19 -17.02 17.94
N ARG A 93 1.77 -16.17 17.08
CA ARG A 93 2.64 -15.08 17.50
C ARG A 93 1.93 -14.12 18.44
N LEU A 94 0.73 -13.66 18.09
CA LEU A 94 -0.05 -12.76 18.94
C LEU A 94 -0.39 -13.37 20.30
N LEU A 95 -0.74 -14.66 20.35
CA LEU A 95 -0.95 -15.38 21.61
C LEU A 95 0.33 -15.38 22.45
N SER A 96 1.50 -15.61 21.84
CA SER A 96 2.79 -15.56 22.55
C SER A 96 3.15 -14.18 23.10
N LEU A 97 2.62 -13.11 22.47
CA LEU A 97 2.76 -11.72 22.90
C LEU A 97 1.69 -11.28 23.91
N GLY A 98 0.76 -12.19 24.29
CA GLY A 98 -0.24 -11.94 25.32
C GLY A 98 -1.63 -11.53 24.82
N ALA A 99 -1.91 -11.65 23.52
CA ALA A 99 -3.27 -11.45 23.00
C ALA A 99 -4.22 -12.56 23.47
N GLN A 100 -5.51 -12.24 23.60
CA GLN A 100 -6.57 -13.23 23.79
C GLN A 100 -7.31 -13.49 22.47
N ILE A 101 -7.20 -14.70 21.92
CA ILE A 101 -7.83 -15.04 20.63
C ILE A 101 -8.94 -16.08 20.81
N TYR A 102 -10.12 -15.78 20.26
CA TYR A 102 -11.25 -16.69 20.15
C TYR A 102 -11.33 -17.30 18.74
N THR A 103 -11.81 -18.54 18.62
CA THR A 103 -11.90 -19.26 17.33
C THR A 103 -13.31 -19.26 16.73
N THR A 104 -14.27 -18.59 17.36
CA THR A 104 -15.66 -18.53 16.88
C THR A 104 -16.26 -17.18 17.21
N HIS A 105 -16.88 -16.54 16.22
CA HIS A 105 -17.58 -15.28 16.42
C HIS A 105 -18.82 -15.48 17.27
N ARG A 106 -18.84 -14.85 18.45
CA ARG A 106 -19.95 -14.92 19.40
C ARG A 106 -20.10 -13.63 20.19
N PRO A 107 -21.33 -13.16 20.48
CA PRO A 107 -21.55 -11.92 21.24
C PRO A 107 -20.84 -11.93 22.61
N GLU A 108 -20.76 -13.10 23.24
CA GLU A 108 -20.15 -13.26 24.57
C GLU A 108 -18.65 -12.90 24.60
N ASN A 109 -17.96 -12.93 23.45
CA ASN A 109 -16.55 -12.55 23.36
C ASN A 109 -16.36 -11.07 23.71
N LEU A 110 -17.27 -10.19 23.30
CA LEU A 110 -17.23 -8.76 23.66
C LEU A 110 -17.63 -8.50 25.10
N VAL A 111 -18.61 -9.25 25.63
CA VAL A 111 -19.03 -9.14 27.04
C VAL A 111 -17.91 -9.59 27.99
N SER A 112 -17.15 -10.61 27.58
CA SER A 112 -16.03 -11.16 28.35
C SER A 112 -14.78 -10.28 28.24
N ALA A 113 -14.44 -9.83 27.03
CA ALA A 113 -13.26 -9.00 26.79
C ALA A 113 -13.44 -7.57 27.30
N ARG A 114 -14.65 -6.99 27.14
CA ARG A 114 -14.96 -5.57 27.46
C ARG A 114 -13.99 -4.58 26.80
N PRO A 115 -13.82 -4.63 25.47
CA PRO A 115 -12.90 -3.73 24.78
C PRO A 115 -13.44 -2.30 24.76
N ASP A 116 -12.52 -1.34 24.67
CA ASP A 116 -12.82 0.08 24.43
C ASP A 116 -13.04 0.37 22.93
N LEU A 117 -12.54 -0.51 22.05
CA LEU A 117 -12.61 -0.37 20.60
C LEU A 117 -12.73 -1.75 19.92
N VAL A 118 -13.59 -1.85 18.90
CA VAL A 118 -13.64 -2.99 17.99
C VAL A 118 -13.04 -2.61 16.65
N VAL A 119 -12.14 -3.45 16.14
CA VAL A 119 -11.43 -3.25 14.87
C VAL A 119 -11.91 -4.31 13.90
N VAL A 120 -12.47 -3.91 12.76
CA VAL A 120 -13.07 -4.83 11.80
C VAL A 120 -12.24 -4.95 10.52
N SER A 121 -11.98 -6.19 10.10
CA SER A 121 -11.41 -6.50 8.79
C SER A 121 -12.48 -6.43 7.71
N ASN A 122 -12.11 -6.02 6.50
CA ASN A 122 -13.00 -6.01 5.33
C ASN A 122 -13.56 -7.41 4.97
N ALA A 123 -12.94 -8.48 5.49
CA ALA A 123 -13.41 -9.87 5.31
C ALA A 123 -14.59 -10.24 6.21
N ILE A 124 -14.92 -9.41 7.20
CA ILE A 124 -16.00 -9.67 8.16
C ILE A 124 -17.33 -9.20 7.58
N ALA A 125 -18.31 -10.11 7.55
CA ALA A 125 -19.65 -9.79 7.06
C ALA A 125 -20.38 -8.80 8.01
N PRO A 126 -21.22 -7.90 7.50
CA PRO A 126 -21.99 -6.96 8.33
C PRO A 126 -22.91 -7.64 9.36
N VAL A 127 -23.36 -8.86 9.09
CA VAL A 127 -24.21 -9.67 9.99
C VAL A 127 -23.40 -10.45 11.03
N ASN A 128 -22.12 -10.12 11.25
CA ASN A 128 -21.28 -10.77 12.23
C ASN A 128 -21.85 -10.56 13.65
N PRO A 129 -21.99 -11.62 14.47
CA PRO A 129 -22.62 -11.51 15.78
C PRO A 129 -21.86 -10.64 16.78
N GLU A 130 -20.52 -10.54 16.67
CA GLU A 130 -19.73 -9.62 17.49
C GLU A 130 -19.89 -8.17 17.04
N LEU A 131 -20.01 -7.94 15.72
CA LEU A 131 -20.23 -6.59 15.20
C LEU A 131 -21.60 -6.03 15.64
N LEU A 132 -22.66 -6.84 15.55
CA LEU A 132 -24.00 -6.48 16.04
C LEU A 132 -24.01 -6.24 17.56
N GLU A 133 -23.21 -7.00 18.30
CA GLU A 133 -23.08 -6.83 19.75
C GLU A 133 -22.29 -5.58 20.12
N ALA A 134 -21.26 -5.22 19.35
CA ALA A 134 -20.52 -3.97 19.53
C ALA A 134 -21.45 -2.76 19.40
N GLU A 135 -22.33 -2.77 18.39
CA GLU A 135 -23.36 -1.75 18.19
C GLU A 135 -24.33 -1.70 19.39
N ARG A 136 -24.83 -2.86 19.84
CA ARG A 136 -25.74 -2.97 20.99
C ARG A 136 -25.12 -2.45 22.29
N LEU A 137 -23.81 -2.65 22.47
CA LEU A 137 -23.04 -2.21 23.63
C LEU A 137 -22.51 -0.78 23.48
N HIS A 138 -22.74 -0.13 22.34
CA HIS A 138 -22.18 1.18 21.99
C HIS A 138 -20.65 1.24 22.08
N ILE A 139 -19.98 0.15 21.72
CA ILE A 139 -18.51 0.11 21.62
C ILE A 139 -18.13 0.72 20.27
N PRO A 140 -17.22 1.71 20.22
CA PRO A 140 -16.72 2.26 18.97
C PRO A 140 -16.18 1.17 18.03
N VAL A 141 -16.49 1.29 16.74
CA VAL A 141 -16.01 0.36 15.71
C VAL A 141 -15.23 1.13 14.65
N CYS A 142 -14.00 0.70 14.36
CA CYS A 142 -13.19 1.27 13.28
C CYS A 142 -12.74 0.20 12.29
N SER A 143 -12.46 0.62 11.05
CA SER A 143 -11.80 -0.26 10.09
C SER A 143 -10.31 -0.42 10.40
N ARG A 144 -9.68 -1.43 9.80
CA ARG A 144 -8.21 -1.59 9.80
C ARG A 144 -7.48 -0.31 9.37
N ALA A 145 -7.98 0.37 8.34
CA ALA A 145 -7.35 1.58 7.79
C ALA A 145 -7.43 2.75 8.76
N ASP A 146 -8.56 2.89 9.45
CA ASP A 146 -8.75 3.92 10.47
C ASP A 146 -7.85 3.68 11.67
N LEU A 147 -7.74 2.44 12.15
CA LEU A 147 -6.81 2.11 13.23
C LEU A 147 -5.35 2.42 12.85
N LEU A 148 -4.93 2.08 11.62
CA LEU A 148 -3.59 2.44 11.15
C LEU A 148 -3.36 3.95 11.18
N GLY A 149 -4.33 4.74 10.71
CA GLY A 149 -4.28 6.20 10.78
C GLY A 149 -4.18 6.73 12.21
N LEU A 150 -4.93 6.14 13.14
CA LEU A 150 -4.91 6.49 14.56
C LEU A 150 -3.57 6.13 15.22
N ILE A 151 -3.03 4.94 14.93
CA ILE A 151 -1.70 4.50 15.41
C ILE A 151 -0.61 5.45 14.91
N MET A 152 -0.67 5.84 13.63
CA MET A 152 0.26 6.77 13.01
C MET A 152 0.18 8.14 13.70
N ALA A 153 -1.02 8.70 13.87
CA ALA A 153 -1.24 10.00 14.48
C ALA A 153 -0.76 10.10 15.94
N GLN A 154 -0.68 8.98 16.66
CA GLN A 154 -0.17 8.90 18.03
C GLN A 154 1.33 8.60 18.12
N SER A 155 2.03 8.48 17.00
CA SER A 155 3.48 8.20 17.01
C SER A 155 4.24 9.43 17.51
N GLU A 156 5.24 9.21 18.37
CA GLU A 156 6.01 10.30 18.99
C GLU A 156 7.09 10.88 18.07
N GLY A 157 7.53 10.09 17.08
CA GLY A 157 8.53 10.46 16.09
C GLY A 157 7.94 10.75 14.72
N PRO A 158 8.79 11.01 13.71
CA PRO A 158 8.34 11.30 12.35
C PRO A 158 7.60 10.10 11.76
N THR A 159 6.50 10.40 11.06
CA THR A 159 5.67 9.39 10.40
C THR A 159 5.78 9.43 8.88
N PHE A 160 5.87 8.26 8.25
CA PHE A 160 6.14 8.09 6.82
C PHE A 160 5.06 7.23 6.17
N ALA A 161 4.40 7.77 5.15
CA ALA A 161 3.46 7.05 4.30
C ALA A 161 4.07 6.81 2.92
N VAL A 162 4.31 5.56 2.56
CA VAL A 162 4.90 5.18 1.26
C VAL A 162 3.78 4.78 0.29
N ALA A 163 3.45 5.66 -0.65
CA ALA A 163 2.37 5.49 -1.61
C ALA A 163 2.89 5.37 -3.06
N GLY A 164 1.99 4.93 -3.93
CA GLY A 164 2.16 4.88 -5.39
C GLY A 164 1.76 3.53 -5.96
N THR A 165 1.57 3.43 -7.27
CA THR A 165 1.01 2.20 -7.88
C THR A 165 1.96 1.02 -7.68
N HIS A 166 3.28 1.21 -7.88
CA HIS A 166 4.30 0.16 -7.76
C HIS A 166 5.48 0.58 -6.89
N GLY A 167 6.25 -0.38 -6.37
CA GLY A 167 7.50 -0.11 -5.65
C GLY A 167 7.33 0.35 -4.20
N LYS A 168 6.09 0.41 -3.68
CA LYS A 168 5.79 0.75 -2.29
C LYS A 168 6.58 -0.13 -1.31
N THR A 169 6.38 -1.45 -1.37
CA THR A 169 6.99 -2.42 -0.45
C THR A 169 8.52 -2.31 -0.41
N SER A 170 9.17 -2.25 -1.57
CA SER A 170 10.64 -2.09 -1.65
C SER A 170 11.12 -0.75 -1.09
N THR A 171 10.39 0.34 -1.36
CA THR A 171 10.71 1.68 -0.83
C THR A 171 10.52 1.72 0.68
N THR A 172 9.46 1.11 1.21
CA THR A 172 9.22 0.98 2.66
C THR A 172 10.36 0.23 3.36
N ALA A 173 10.82 -0.88 2.77
CA ALA A 173 11.93 -1.66 3.31
C ALA A 173 13.26 -0.88 3.26
N MET A 174 13.56 -0.22 2.13
CA MET A 174 14.76 0.62 2.00
C MET A 174 14.74 1.81 2.98
N LEU A 175 13.60 2.47 3.14
CA LEU A 175 13.43 3.54 4.12
C LEU A 175 13.66 3.02 5.53
N ALA A 176 13.12 1.85 5.87
CA ALA A 176 13.35 1.25 7.16
C ALA A 176 14.84 1.00 7.43
N GLU A 177 15.59 0.44 6.47
CA GLU A 177 17.04 0.25 6.61
C GLU A 177 17.77 1.59 6.83
N VAL A 178 17.42 2.63 6.07
CA VAL A 178 18.01 3.96 6.22
C VAL A 178 17.73 4.52 7.62
N LEU A 179 16.50 4.45 8.10
CA LEU A 179 16.12 4.99 9.40
C LEU A 179 16.70 4.18 10.57
N VAL A 180 16.81 2.86 10.46
CA VAL A 180 17.48 2.01 11.46
C VAL A 180 18.96 2.38 11.55
N HIS A 181 19.65 2.52 10.41
CA HIS A 181 21.06 2.91 10.39
C HIS A 181 21.29 4.36 10.84
N ALA A 182 20.28 5.22 10.71
CA ALA A 182 20.28 6.57 11.27
C ALA A 182 20.02 6.61 12.78
N GLY A 183 19.69 5.48 13.41
CA GLY A 183 19.40 5.40 14.84
C GLY A 183 17.99 5.85 15.24
N LEU A 184 17.07 6.03 14.28
CA LEU A 184 15.67 6.40 14.55
C LEU A 184 14.81 5.20 14.99
N ASP A 185 15.30 3.97 14.79
CA ASP A 185 14.67 2.73 15.22
C ASP A 185 13.12 2.69 15.06
N PRO A 186 12.61 2.77 13.82
CA PRO A 186 11.18 2.95 13.55
C PRO A 186 10.37 1.67 13.79
N THR A 187 9.10 1.85 14.14
CA THR A 187 8.08 0.83 13.89
C THR A 187 7.71 0.83 12.41
N VAL A 188 7.65 -0.32 11.76
CA VAL A 188 7.49 -0.45 10.30
C VAL A 188 6.45 -1.50 9.96
N LEU A 189 5.49 -1.13 9.11
CA LEU A 189 4.52 -2.05 8.50
C LEU A 189 4.75 -2.13 6.98
N ILE A 190 5.12 -3.32 6.51
CA ILE A 190 5.41 -3.61 5.10
C ILE A 190 4.28 -4.46 4.50
N GLY A 191 3.91 -4.22 3.25
CA GLY A 191 2.90 -5.03 2.54
C GLY A 191 3.34 -6.42 2.09
N GLY A 192 4.48 -6.92 2.57
CA GLY A 192 5.08 -8.19 2.18
C GLY A 192 6.16 -8.65 3.15
N GLU A 193 6.62 -9.89 2.97
CA GLU A 193 7.65 -10.50 3.81
C GLU A 193 9.02 -9.84 3.63
N TYR A 194 9.61 -9.43 4.75
CA TYR A 194 10.95 -8.87 4.79
C TYR A 194 11.82 -9.66 5.78
N ALA A 195 12.76 -10.45 5.24
CA ALA A 195 13.55 -11.40 6.02
C ALA A 195 14.27 -10.79 7.24
N PRO A 196 14.86 -9.57 7.17
CA PRO A 196 15.46 -8.93 8.35
C PRO A 196 14.50 -8.67 9.51
N PHE A 197 13.19 -8.62 9.25
CA PHE A 197 12.17 -8.44 10.28
C PHE A 197 11.60 -9.77 10.78
N GLY A 198 11.87 -10.88 10.06
CA GLY A 198 11.22 -12.17 10.31
C GLY A 198 9.70 -12.10 10.10
N GLY A 199 9.24 -11.25 9.18
CA GLY A 199 7.82 -10.98 8.95
C GLY A 199 7.59 -9.72 8.10
N ASN A 200 6.36 -9.23 8.14
CA ASN A 200 5.94 -7.98 7.49
C ASN A 200 5.93 -6.77 8.45
N THR A 201 6.26 -6.99 9.72
CA THR A 201 6.13 -5.99 10.80
C THR A 201 7.43 -5.93 11.60
N ARG A 202 7.86 -4.72 11.91
CA ARG A 202 8.93 -4.44 12.88
C ARG A 202 8.42 -3.51 13.95
N ILE A 203 8.61 -3.87 15.21
CA ILE A 203 8.40 -2.98 16.35
C ILE A 203 9.72 -2.30 16.69
N GLY A 204 9.74 -0.97 16.58
CA GLY A 204 10.89 -0.13 16.93
C GLY A 204 10.59 0.73 18.16
N SER A 205 11.65 1.13 18.86
CA SER A 205 11.59 1.89 20.11
C SER A 205 11.78 3.40 19.95
N GLY A 206 12.15 3.88 18.76
CA GLY A 206 12.51 5.29 18.53
C GLY A 206 11.36 6.21 18.13
N GLY A 207 10.10 5.77 18.27
CA GLY A 207 8.89 6.57 18.05
C GLY A 207 8.54 6.89 16.60
N ALA A 208 9.49 6.76 15.66
CA ALA A 208 9.23 6.90 14.23
C ALA A 208 8.32 5.76 13.71
N PHE A 209 7.47 6.08 12.73
CA PHE A 209 6.50 5.11 12.20
C PHE A 209 6.48 5.13 10.68
N VAL A 210 6.69 3.98 10.05
CA VAL A 210 6.74 3.82 8.59
C VAL A 210 5.67 2.82 8.16
N THR A 211 4.83 3.19 7.19
CA THR A 211 3.85 2.26 6.63
C THR A 211 3.76 2.37 5.12
N GLU A 212 3.51 1.23 4.48
CA GLU A 212 2.96 1.21 3.13
C GLU A 212 1.55 1.83 3.14
N ALA A 213 1.30 2.74 2.20
CA ALA A 213 0.05 3.45 2.02
C ALA A 213 -0.61 2.98 0.72
N CYS A 214 -1.49 1.98 0.85
CA CYS A 214 -2.15 1.36 -0.29
C CYS A 214 -3.34 2.21 -0.77
N GLU A 215 -3.29 2.56 -2.05
CA GLU A 215 -4.32 3.27 -2.79
C GLU A 215 -5.58 2.43 -3.03
N ALA A 216 -5.52 1.10 -2.92
CA ALA A 216 -6.70 0.27 -3.11
C ALA A 216 -7.83 0.68 -2.14
N TYR A 217 -9.04 0.85 -2.69
CA TYR A 217 -10.24 1.27 -1.96
C TYR A 217 -10.08 2.58 -1.16
N ALA A 218 -9.16 3.45 -1.58
CA ALA A 218 -8.82 4.71 -0.91
C ALA A 218 -8.42 4.56 0.58
N SER A 219 -7.95 3.38 0.99
CA SER A 219 -7.65 3.10 2.41
C SER A 219 -6.54 3.98 3.00
N PHE A 220 -5.57 4.40 2.17
CA PHE A 220 -4.55 5.37 2.55
C PHE A 220 -5.07 6.75 2.98
N LEU A 221 -6.33 7.11 2.69
CA LEU A 221 -6.91 8.42 3.05
C LEU A 221 -7.28 8.53 4.54
N SER A 222 -7.20 7.42 5.28
CA SER A 222 -7.26 7.43 6.74
C SER A 222 -5.93 7.89 7.38
N LEU A 223 -4.84 8.00 6.60
CA LEU A 223 -3.51 8.37 7.11
C LEU A 223 -3.32 9.89 7.21
N ARG A 224 -2.53 10.33 8.19
CA ARG A 224 -2.11 11.73 8.38
C ARG A 224 -0.59 11.79 8.64
N PRO A 225 0.24 11.53 7.62
CA PRO A 225 1.68 11.41 7.79
C PRO A 225 2.37 12.77 7.93
N ASP A 226 3.56 12.78 8.54
CA ASP A 226 4.48 13.92 8.45
C ASP A 226 5.15 13.99 7.08
N ILE A 227 5.51 12.82 6.54
CA ILE A 227 6.24 12.70 5.28
C ILE A 227 5.52 11.69 4.39
N THR A 228 5.06 12.16 3.23
CA THR A 228 4.47 11.30 2.20
C THR A 228 5.49 11.06 1.10
N LEU A 229 5.67 9.79 0.72
CA LEU A 229 6.46 9.39 -0.43
C LEU A 229 5.51 8.96 -1.55
N ILE A 230 5.73 9.44 -2.78
CA ILE A 230 5.01 8.98 -3.97
C ILE A 230 6.02 8.39 -4.96
N THR A 231 5.94 7.07 -5.12
CA THR A 231 6.80 6.30 -6.04
C THR A 231 6.45 6.54 -7.50
N ASN A 232 5.17 6.42 -7.84
CA ASN A 232 4.59 6.63 -9.17
C ASN A 232 3.05 6.70 -9.04
N VAL A 233 2.37 7.25 -10.05
CA VAL A 233 0.90 7.26 -10.13
C VAL A 233 0.47 6.86 -11.55
N GLU A 234 0.08 5.59 -11.69
CA GLU A 234 -0.47 5.01 -12.92
C GLU A 234 -1.95 4.59 -12.71
N PRO A 235 -2.76 4.46 -13.78
CA PRO A 235 -4.08 3.88 -13.68
C PRO A 235 -4.02 2.46 -13.08
N ASP A 236 -4.66 2.25 -11.93
CA ASP A 236 -4.88 0.93 -11.33
C ASP A 236 -6.15 0.98 -10.48
N HIS A 237 -6.68 -0.18 -10.09
CA HIS A 237 -7.90 -0.30 -9.28
C HIS A 237 -9.09 0.48 -9.89
N LEU A 238 -9.19 0.48 -11.23
CA LEU A 238 -10.22 1.21 -11.98
C LEU A 238 -11.63 0.64 -11.75
N ASP A 239 -11.75 -0.58 -11.24
CA ASP A 239 -12.99 -1.14 -10.73
C ASP A 239 -13.57 -0.33 -9.56
N TYR A 240 -12.70 0.28 -8.74
CA TYR A 240 -13.09 1.17 -7.65
C TYR A 240 -13.09 2.65 -8.07
N TYR A 241 -11.99 3.13 -8.68
CA TYR A 241 -11.83 4.54 -9.00
C TYR A 241 -12.59 4.97 -10.26
N GLY A 242 -12.85 4.05 -11.20
CA GLY A 242 -13.48 4.33 -12.48
C GLY A 242 -12.59 5.04 -13.50
N THR A 243 -11.84 6.06 -13.11
CA THR A 243 -10.96 6.82 -14.01
C THR A 243 -9.60 7.16 -13.40
N GLU A 244 -8.59 7.32 -14.24
CA GLU A 244 -7.26 7.79 -13.84
C GLU A 244 -7.32 9.13 -13.09
N ALA A 245 -8.18 10.06 -13.52
CA ALA A 245 -8.34 11.34 -12.84
C ALA A 245 -8.79 11.19 -11.37
N ARG A 246 -9.60 10.16 -11.06
CA ARG A 246 -9.99 9.86 -9.67
C ARG A 246 -8.87 9.20 -8.88
N VAL A 247 -8.04 8.37 -9.52
CA VAL A 247 -6.80 7.85 -8.90
C VAL A 247 -5.90 9.03 -8.52
N GLN A 248 -5.57 9.91 -9.46
CA GLN A 248 -4.75 11.09 -9.24
C GLN A 248 -5.32 12.01 -8.15
N GLU A 249 -6.63 12.20 -8.10
CA GLU A 249 -7.27 13.00 -7.05
C GLU A 249 -7.12 12.36 -5.66
N ALA A 250 -7.22 11.03 -5.55
CA ALA A 250 -6.98 10.34 -4.28
C ALA A 250 -5.53 10.55 -3.79
N PHE A 251 -4.54 10.50 -4.68
CA PHE A 251 -3.16 10.87 -4.34
C PHE A 251 -3.03 12.35 -3.93
N CYS A 252 -3.69 13.28 -4.64
CA CYS A 252 -3.72 14.69 -4.22
C CYS A 252 -4.30 14.86 -2.81
N GLN A 253 -5.35 14.10 -2.46
CA GLN A 253 -5.95 14.12 -1.12
C GLN A 253 -4.98 13.63 -0.05
N LEU A 254 -4.24 12.54 -0.28
CA LEU A 254 -3.20 12.07 0.64
C LEU A 254 -2.12 13.15 0.86
N VAL A 255 -1.67 13.83 -0.20
CA VAL A 255 -0.70 14.93 -0.08
C VAL A 255 -1.25 16.07 0.77
N ARG A 256 -2.53 16.45 0.60
CA ARG A 256 -3.17 17.49 1.43
C ARG A 256 -3.31 17.07 2.90
N GLN A 257 -3.41 15.78 3.16
CA GLN A 257 -3.47 15.18 4.49
C GLN A 257 -2.10 15.07 5.17
N THR A 258 -1.01 15.30 4.43
CA THR A 258 0.35 15.36 4.98
C THR A 258 0.51 16.60 5.86
N ALA A 259 1.25 16.49 6.97
CA ALA A 259 1.45 17.59 7.90
C ALA A 259 1.99 18.85 7.19
N GLN A 260 1.48 20.02 7.58
CA GLN A 260 1.85 21.30 6.97
C GLN A 260 3.36 21.59 7.06
N LYS A 261 4.00 21.25 8.19
CA LYS A 261 5.46 21.36 8.38
C LYS A 261 6.25 20.14 7.84
N GLY A 262 5.52 19.18 7.28
CA GLY A 262 6.00 17.93 6.73
C GLY A 262 6.70 18.08 5.39
N ALA A 263 6.75 16.98 4.65
CA ALA A 263 7.30 16.96 3.29
C ALA A 263 6.56 15.99 2.36
N LEU A 264 6.47 16.37 1.08
CA LEU A 264 6.23 15.44 -0.01
C LEU A 264 7.57 15.06 -0.65
N VAL A 265 7.86 13.76 -0.76
CA VAL A 265 8.98 13.23 -1.53
C VAL A 265 8.41 12.45 -2.71
N TYR A 266 8.82 12.76 -3.93
CA TYR A 266 8.18 12.18 -5.11
C TYR A 266 9.17 11.91 -6.24
N CYS A 267 8.88 10.89 -7.05
CA CYS A 267 9.66 10.59 -8.24
C CYS A 267 9.29 11.59 -9.35
N SER A 268 10.22 12.45 -9.77
CA SER A 268 9.99 13.39 -10.88
C SER A 268 10.14 12.75 -12.26
N ASP A 269 10.71 11.55 -12.34
CA ASP A 269 10.75 10.78 -13.59
C ASP A 269 9.37 10.18 -13.95
N ASP A 270 8.45 10.10 -12.99
CA ASP A 270 7.07 9.64 -13.20
C ASP A 270 6.13 10.83 -13.44
N ALA A 271 5.41 10.81 -14.57
CA ALA A 271 4.54 11.90 -14.96
C ALA A 271 3.35 12.08 -14.01
N GLY A 272 2.79 10.98 -13.49
CA GLY A 272 1.65 11.01 -12.57
C GLY A 272 2.02 11.61 -11.20
N ALA A 273 3.15 11.17 -10.62
CA ALA A 273 3.69 11.71 -9.38
C ALA A 273 4.09 13.18 -9.52
N ALA A 274 4.72 13.55 -10.63
CA ALA A 274 5.04 14.95 -10.94
C ALA A 274 3.78 15.82 -11.03
N LEU A 275 2.72 15.34 -11.71
CA LEU A 275 1.45 16.04 -11.82
C LEU A 275 0.75 16.20 -10.46
N VAL A 276 0.75 15.17 -9.61
CA VAL A 276 0.20 15.26 -8.25
C VAL A 276 0.97 16.31 -7.43
N ALA A 277 2.30 16.33 -7.55
CA ALA A 277 3.14 17.33 -6.88
C ALA A 277 2.86 18.75 -7.40
N GLU A 278 2.61 18.94 -8.70
CA GLU A 278 2.24 20.22 -9.29
C GLU A 278 0.86 20.69 -8.82
N ARG A 279 -0.17 19.84 -8.94
CA ARG A 279 -1.55 20.14 -8.55
C ARG A 279 -1.71 20.51 -7.08
N THR A 280 -0.77 20.07 -6.26
CA THR A 280 -0.76 20.35 -4.82
C THR A 280 0.28 21.42 -4.43
N ALA A 281 1.02 22.05 -5.34
CA ALA A 281 2.15 22.93 -4.98
C ALA A 281 1.85 24.05 -3.96
N GLY A 282 0.59 24.52 -3.89
CA GLY A 282 0.11 25.49 -2.90
C GLY A 282 -0.73 24.91 -1.74
N GLU A 283 -0.87 23.59 -1.68
CA GLU A 283 -1.72 22.87 -0.74
C GLU A 283 -0.93 21.71 -0.09
N GLY A 284 -1.12 21.47 1.21
CA GLY A 284 -0.41 20.39 1.91
C GLY A 284 0.99 20.79 2.43
N PRO A 285 2.03 19.94 2.31
CA PRO A 285 3.28 20.11 3.03
C PRO A 285 4.14 21.24 2.47
N ALA A 286 4.82 21.97 3.37
CA ALA A 286 5.69 23.10 3.04
C ALA A 286 6.94 22.71 2.25
N ARG A 287 7.41 21.46 2.37
CA ARG A 287 8.62 20.97 1.69
C ARG A 287 8.25 19.97 0.61
N ARG A 288 8.91 20.08 -0.54
CA ARG A 288 8.78 19.17 -1.68
C ARG A 288 10.17 18.77 -2.14
N ILE A 289 10.43 17.46 -2.18
CA ILE A 289 11.72 16.88 -2.54
C ILE A 289 11.47 15.97 -3.73
N ALA A 290 11.93 16.38 -4.91
CA ALA A 290 11.86 15.57 -6.10
C ALA A 290 13.06 14.63 -6.18
N VAL A 291 12.85 13.41 -6.71
CA VAL A 291 13.93 12.47 -6.98
C VAL A 291 13.90 12.00 -8.43
N GLY A 292 15.05 11.85 -9.06
CA GLY A 292 15.12 11.41 -10.46
C GLY A 292 16.47 10.88 -10.90
N LEU A 293 16.46 10.16 -12.00
CA LEU A 293 17.64 9.69 -12.72
C LEU A 293 17.79 10.41 -14.07
N SER A 294 16.66 10.66 -14.74
CA SER A 294 16.63 11.20 -16.10
C SER A 294 16.71 12.74 -16.12
N GLY A 295 15.99 13.39 -15.20
CA GLY A 295 15.99 14.84 -15.04
C GLY A 295 16.61 15.28 -13.71
N GLN A 296 17.35 16.41 -13.72
CA GLN A 296 17.82 17.04 -12.49
C GLN A 296 16.68 17.88 -11.88
N PRO A 297 16.13 17.49 -10.71
CA PRO A 297 15.15 18.33 -10.02
C PRO A 297 15.77 19.65 -9.57
N ARG A 298 14.93 20.68 -9.42
CA ARG A 298 15.35 21.96 -8.82
C ARG A 298 15.74 21.78 -7.36
N ASP A 299 14.92 21.03 -6.63
CA ASP A 299 15.05 20.77 -5.20
C ASP A 299 14.86 19.27 -4.94
N GLY A 300 15.93 18.58 -4.54
CA GLY A 300 15.89 17.18 -4.12
C GLY A 300 17.09 16.35 -4.57
N LEU A 301 16.87 15.07 -4.90
CA LEU A 301 17.94 14.12 -5.17
C LEU A 301 18.03 13.74 -6.64
N TRP A 302 19.24 13.73 -7.17
CA TRP A 302 19.53 13.21 -8.50
C TRP A 302 20.62 12.15 -8.43
N ALA A 303 20.50 11.10 -9.24
CA ALA A 303 21.57 10.13 -9.39
C ALA A 303 21.87 9.81 -10.85
N ALA A 304 23.14 9.53 -11.13
CA ALA A 304 23.61 9.11 -12.43
C ALA A 304 24.56 7.91 -12.30
N PRO A 305 24.67 7.05 -13.34
CA PRO A 305 25.59 5.92 -13.32
C PRO A 305 27.03 6.37 -13.08
N ASP A 306 27.73 5.67 -12.18
CA ASP A 306 29.13 5.92 -11.79
C ASP A 306 30.03 4.69 -12.09
N GLY A 307 29.56 3.80 -12.98
CA GLY A 307 30.25 2.56 -13.33
C GLY A 307 30.06 1.43 -12.30
N GLU A 308 30.36 0.20 -12.73
CA GLU A 308 30.28 -1.02 -11.89
C GLU A 308 28.90 -1.27 -11.24
N GLY A 309 27.82 -0.79 -11.87
CA GLY A 309 26.46 -0.90 -11.32
C GLY A 309 26.15 0.05 -10.17
N ALA A 310 27.06 0.99 -9.86
CA ALA A 310 26.87 2.03 -8.85
C ALA A 310 26.34 3.34 -9.46
N TRP A 311 25.83 4.19 -8.58
CA TRP A 311 25.22 5.47 -8.91
C TRP A 311 25.80 6.55 -8.01
N GLN A 312 26.26 7.65 -8.59
CA GLN A 312 26.64 8.80 -7.79
C GLN A 312 25.37 9.61 -7.48
N VAL A 313 25.18 9.99 -6.22
CA VAL A 313 24.01 10.72 -5.72
C VAL A 313 24.39 12.16 -5.37
N TRP A 314 23.52 13.09 -5.75
CA TRP A 314 23.65 14.52 -5.43
C TRP A 314 22.37 15.07 -4.83
N TRP A 315 22.54 16.01 -3.92
CA TRP A 315 21.49 16.91 -3.47
C TRP A 315 21.52 18.19 -4.29
N LEU A 316 20.38 18.58 -4.82
CA LEU A 316 20.16 19.77 -5.63
C LEU A 316 19.27 20.74 -4.85
N HIS A 317 19.66 22.01 -4.81
CA HIS A 317 18.85 23.07 -4.21
C HIS A 317 19.11 24.40 -4.91
N ASP A 318 18.09 24.96 -5.54
CA ASP A 318 18.13 26.24 -6.26
C ASP A 318 19.38 26.43 -7.16
N GLY A 319 19.72 25.41 -7.94
CA GLY A 319 20.87 25.40 -8.85
C GLY A 319 22.22 25.09 -8.19
N SER A 320 22.28 24.99 -6.86
CA SER A 320 23.43 24.42 -6.17
C SER A 320 23.39 22.88 -6.22
N ARG A 321 24.58 22.27 -6.22
CA ARG A 321 24.75 20.81 -6.26
C ARG A 321 25.77 20.37 -5.22
N GLN A 322 25.34 19.53 -4.30
CA GLN A 322 26.16 18.92 -3.27
C GLN A 322 26.27 17.41 -3.53
N SER A 323 27.50 16.88 -3.51
CA SER A 323 27.72 15.43 -3.56
C SER A 323 27.30 14.79 -2.24
N ILE A 324 26.45 13.77 -2.30
CA ILE A 324 26.04 12.98 -1.13
C ILE A 324 26.90 11.73 -1.00
N GLY A 325 27.09 10.99 -2.09
CA GLY A 325 27.94 9.80 -2.09
C GLY A 325 27.57 8.79 -3.18
N ARG A 326 28.31 7.69 -3.20
CA ARG A 326 28.11 6.57 -4.13
C ARG A 326 27.09 5.58 -3.55
N LEU A 327 25.98 5.41 -4.25
CA LEU A 327 24.95 4.40 -3.99
C LEU A 327 25.29 3.13 -4.77
N SER A 328 25.41 2.01 -4.05
CA SER A 328 25.48 0.68 -4.62
C SER A 328 24.35 -0.15 -4.02
N LEU A 329 23.64 -0.88 -4.88
CA LEU A 329 22.54 -1.75 -4.49
C LEU A 329 22.85 -3.17 -4.98
N PRO A 330 22.67 -4.20 -4.14
CA PRO A 330 22.81 -5.60 -4.58
C PRO A 330 21.62 -6.06 -5.43
N VAL A 331 20.50 -5.32 -5.38
CA VAL A 331 19.31 -5.53 -6.22
C VAL A 331 19.42 -4.71 -7.52
N PRO A 332 19.11 -5.32 -8.68
CA PRO A 332 19.28 -4.66 -9.98
C PRO A 332 18.12 -3.70 -10.30
N GLY A 333 18.38 -2.81 -11.27
CA GLY A 333 17.35 -2.05 -11.96
C GLY A 333 17.22 -0.59 -11.50
N GLU A 334 17.00 0.30 -12.45
CA GLU A 334 16.83 1.74 -12.18
C GLU A 334 15.66 2.05 -11.25
N HIS A 335 14.60 1.23 -11.28
CA HIS A 335 13.46 1.39 -10.37
C HIS A 335 13.88 1.21 -8.90
N MET A 336 14.83 0.31 -8.60
CA MET A 336 15.39 0.16 -7.25
C MET A 336 16.20 1.39 -6.84
N VAL A 337 16.90 2.03 -7.78
CA VAL A 337 17.63 3.28 -7.53
C VAL A 337 16.65 4.41 -7.22
N ARG A 338 15.55 4.54 -7.97
CA ARG A 338 14.49 5.53 -7.66
C ARG A 338 13.88 5.30 -6.27
N ASN A 339 13.59 4.04 -5.91
CA ASN A 339 13.10 3.68 -4.58
C ASN A 339 14.11 4.04 -3.46
N ALA A 340 15.40 3.82 -3.70
CA ALA A 340 16.47 4.23 -2.79
C ALA A 340 16.54 5.76 -2.64
N LEU A 341 16.44 6.52 -3.74
CA LEU A 341 16.43 7.98 -3.68
C LEU A 341 15.20 8.52 -2.93
N LEU A 342 14.01 7.95 -3.14
CA LEU A 342 12.81 8.30 -2.37
C LEU A 342 13.04 8.09 -0.86
N SER A 343 13.63 6.96 -0.51
CA SER A 343 13.97 6.60 0.89
C SER A 343 14.95 7.60 1.51
N LEU A 344 16.01 7.96 0.79
CA LEU A 344 16.98 8.97 1.23
C LEU A 344 16.35 10.35 1.32
N GLY A 345 15.52 10.76 0.35
CA GLY A 345 14.82 12.04 0.37
C GLY A 345 13.89 12.17 1.57
N ALA A 346 13.18 11.09 1.93
CA ALA A 346 12.34 11.06 3.12
C ALA A 346 13.15 11.11 4.42
N ALA A 347 14.25 10.36 4.52
CA ALA A 347 15.15 10.45 5.66
C ALA A 347 15.71 11.86 5.84
N GLN A 348 16.14 12.51 4.74
CA GLN A 348 16.59 13.90 4.76
C GLN A 348 15.47 14.86 5.23
N ALA A 349 14.22 14.65 4.81
CA ALA A 349 13.08 15.44 5.28
C ALA A 349 12.85 15.31 6.79
N ALA A 350 13.15 14.14 7.35
CA ALA A 350 13.12 13.86 8.78
C ALA A 350 14.36 14.36 9.54
N GLY A 351 15.32 15.01 8.86
CA GLY A 351 16.52 15.57 9.48
C GLY A 351 17.70 14.61 9.59
N VAL A 352 17.65 13.45 8.94
CA VAL A 352 18.79 12.51 8.86
C VAL A 352 19.87 13.09 7.96
N ASP A 353 21.13 13.01 8.40
CA ASP A 353 22.29 13.26 7.53
C ASP A 353 22.51 12.05 6.61
N ILE A 354 21.90 12.11 5.42
CA ILE A 354 21.93 11.01 4.46
C ILE A 354 23.34 10.69 3.95
N ALA A 355 24.28 11.64 3.99
CA ALA A 355 25.66 11.38 3.57
C ALA A 355 26.37 10.41 4.53
N GLN A 356 26.01 10.43 5.82
CA GLN A 356 26.55 9.50 6.81
C GLN A 356 25.93 8.10 6.73
N VAL A 357 24.67 8.02 6.32
CA VAL A 357 23.87 6.78 6.35
C VAL A 357 23.98 5.99 5.04
N LEU A 358 24.01 6.69 3.91
CA LEU A 358 24.04 6.10 2.56
C LEU A 358 25.05 4.94 2.40
N PRO A 359 26.33 5.08 2.84
CA PRO A 359 27.33 4.03 2.61
C PRO A 359 27.05 2.72 3.35
N LYS A 360 26.22 2.74 4.41
CA LYS A 360 25.95 1.59 5.27
C LYS A 360 24.58 0.98 5.02
N ALA A 361 23.55 1.82 4.88
CA ALA A 361 22.16 1.35 4.92
C ALA A 361 21.75 0.50 3.71
N LEU A 362 22.16 0.90 2.51
CA LEU A 362 21.61 0.31 1.27
C LEU A 362 22.58 -0.65 0.56
N ALA A 363 23.87 -0.60 0.88
CA ALA A 363 24.88 -1.49 0.29
C ALA A 363 24.64 -2.98 0.61
N CYS A 364 24.01 -3.26 1.76
CA CYS A 364 23.69 -4.61 2.22
C CYS A 364 22.18 -4.92 2.17
N PHE A 365 21.38 -4.11 1.46
CA PHE A 365 19.94 -4.31 1.37
C PHE A 365 19.63 -5.68 0.74
N PRO A 366 19.06 -6.66 1.46
CA PRO A 366 18.96 -8.03 0.97
C PRO A 366 17.91 -8.21 -0.14
N GLY A 367 17.11 -7.18 -0.42
CA GLY A 367 15.89 -7.30 -1.20
C GLY A 367 14.69 -7.65 -0.33
N VAL A 368 13.50 -7.64 -0.95
CA VAL A 368 12.25 -8.07 -0.31
C VAL A 368 11.83 -9.39 -0.94
N GLY A 369 11.19 -10.27 -0.18
CA GLY A 369 10.68 -11.54 -0.71
C GLY A 369 9.80 -11.29 -1.94
N ARG A 370 9.94 -12.14 -2.96
CA ARG A 370 9.22 -12.04 -4.24
C ARG A 370 9.44 -10.70 -4.98
N ARG A 371 10.54 -10.00 -4.76
CA ARG A 371 10.94 -8.80 -5.52
C ARG A 371 12.31 -9.04 -6.15
N PHE A 372 12.31 -9.62 -7.35
CA PHE A 372 13.49 -10.13 -8.06
C PHE A 372 14.32 -11.10 -7.20
N GLU A 373 13.64 -11.98 -6.47
CA GLU A 373 14.26 -12.89 -5.51
C GLU A 373 14.90 -14.09 -6.19
N ARG A 374 16.19 -14.34 -5.93
CA ARG A 374 16.88 -15.52 -6.46
C ARG A 374 16.58 -16.73 -5.58
N LEU A 375 15.72 -17.63 -6.05
CA LEU A 375 15.36 -18.85 -5.32
C LEU A 375 16.45 -19.93 -5.36
N GLY A 376 17.23 -19.99 -6.44
CA GLY A 376 18.33 -20.94 -6.58
C GLY A 376 18.64 -21.29 -8.04
N GLU A 377 19.69 -22.08 -8.23
CA GLU A 377 20.12 -22.56 -9.55
C GLU A 377 20.30 -24.07 -9.53
N ALA A 378 19.64 -24.78 -10.45
CA ALA A 378 19.72 -26.23 -10.59
C ALA A 378 19.77 -26.62 -12.07
N GLY A 379 20.67 -27.53 -12.45
CA GLY A 379 20.81 -27.98 -13.83
C GLY A 379 21.13 -26.85 -14.83
N GLY A 380 21.78 -25.78 -14.38
CA GLY A 380 22.06 -24.58 -15.19
C GLY A 380 20.86 -23.64 -15.39
N VAL A 381 19.74 -23.90 -14.71
CA VAL A 381 18.55 -23.03 -14.69
C VAL A 381 18.52 -22.25 -13.40
N LEU A 382 18.68 -20.94 -13.50
CA LEU A 382 18.48 -20.00 -12.40
C LEU A 382 16.99 -19.66 -12.30
N VAL A 383 16.40 -19.82 -11.12
CA VAL A 383 15.01 -19.47 -10.83
C VAL A 383 14.98 -18.15 -10.06
N ILE A 384 14.17 -17.22 -10.56
CA ILE A 384 13.92 -15.90 -9.95
C ILE A 384 12.41 -15.79 -9.75
N ASP A 385 11.97 -15.42 -8.54
CA ASP A 385 10.58 -15.10 -8.23
C ASP A 385 10.36 -13.59 -8.17
N ASP A 386 9.25 -13.14 -8.74
CA ASP A 386 8.86 -11.74 -8.76
C ASP A 386 7.33 -11.58 -8.68
N TYR A 387 6.88 -10.59 -7.91
CA TYR A 387 5.47 -10.25 -7.69
C TYR A 387 4.87 -9.37 -8.80
N ALA A 388 5.62 -9.04 -9.86
CA ALA A 388 5.18 -8.24 -10.98
C ALA A 388 3.85 -8.74 -11.56
N HIS A 389 2.82 -7.91 -11.45
CA HIS A 389 1.47 -8.22 -11.90
C HIS A 389 0.85 -7.08 -12.71
N HIS A 390 1.51 -5.93 -12.79
CA HIS A 390 1.19 -4.84 -13.70
C HIS A 390 2.16 -4.85 -14.91
N PRO A 391 1.73 -4.47 -16.13
CA PRO A 391 2.61 -4.45 -17.30
C PRO A 391 3.91 -3.68 -17.11
N THR A 392 3.87 -2.57 -16.36
CA THR A 392 5.07 -1.77 -16.04
C THR A 392 6.07 -2.55 -15.18
N GLU A 393 5.60 -3.27 -14.16
CA GLU A 393 6.44 -4.12 -13.30
C GLU A 393 7.05 -5.28 -14.08
N ILE A 394 6.28 -5.90 -14.98
CA ILE A 394 6.75 -7.01 -15.83
C ILE A 394 7.89 -6.53 -16.74
N ARG A 395 7.70 -5.39 -17.42
CA ARG A 395 8.75 -4.78 -18.26
C ARG A 395 10.01 -4.49 -17.45
N ALA A 396 9.86 -3.89 -16.26
CA ALA A 396 10.99 -3.58 -15.39
C ALA A 396 11.75 -4.84 -14.96
N THR A 397 11.03 -5.90 -14.60
CA THR A 397 11.58 -7.21 -14.20
C THR A 397 12.35 -7.86 -15.34
N LEU A 398 11.74 -7.95 -16.53
CA LEU A 398 12.37 -8.56 -17.70
C LEU A 398 13.57 -7.75 -18.20
N ALA A 399 13.50 -6.42 -18.14
CA ALA A 399 14.63 -5.55 -18.47
C ALA A 399 15.81 -5.77 -17.52
N ALA A 400 15.55 -5.86 -16.21
CA ALA A 400 16.57 -6.18 -15.21
C ALA A 400 17.19 -7.57 -15.43
N ALA A 401 16.37 -8.58 -15.70
CA ALA A 401 16.83 -9.94 -16.01
C ALA A 401 17.70 -9.98 -17.28
N ARG A 402 17.30 -9.27 -18.35
CA ARG A 402 18.10 -9.18 -19.58
C ARG A 402 19.42 -8.48 -19.36
N ALA A 403 19.45 -7.39 -18.59
CA ALA A 403 20.66 -6.63 -18.29
C ALA A 403 21.66 -7.46 -17.47
N LEU A 404 21.18 -8.20 -16.47
CA LEU A 404 22.03 -9.06 -15.63
C LEU A 404 22.51 -10.33 -16.35
N TYR A 405 21.65 -10.91 -17.20
CA TYR A 405 21.91 -12.19 -17.85
C TYR A 405 21.83 -12.07 -19.38
N PRO A 406 22.69 -11.25 -20.01
CA PRO A 406 22.58 -10.91 -21.43
C PRO A 406 22.64 -12.14 -22.35
N HIS A 407 23.41 -13.16 -21.94
CA HIS A 407 23.63 -14.38 -22.72
C HIS A 407 22.76 -15.57 -22.29
N ARG A 408 21.91 -15.42 -21.26
CA ARG A 408 20.99 -16.50 -20.85
C ARG A 408 19.66 -16.37 -21.58
N ARG A 409 19.02 -17.51 -21.86
CA ARG A 409 17.63 -17.54 -22.33
C ARG A 409 16.73 -17.15 -21.17
N LEU A 410 15.83 -16.19 -21.39
CA LEU A 410 14.81 -15.80 -20.42
C LEU A 410 13.54 -16.61 -20.70
N LEU A 411 12.96 -17.18 -19.65
CA LEU A 411 11.67 -17.87 -19.69
C LEU A 411 10.80 -17.23 -18.60
N ALA A 412 9.67 -16.63 -18.99
CA ALA A 412 8.73 -16.05 -18.06
C ALA A 412 7.57 -17.02 -17.82
N ALA A 413 7.35 -17.41 -16.57
CA ALA A 413 6.16 -18.14 -16.14
C ALA A 413 5.19 -17.14 -15.49
N PHE A 414 4.27 -16.60 -16.28
CA PHE A 414 3.38 -15.52 -15.84
C PHE A 414 1.99 -16.06 -15.45
N GLN A 415 1.50 -15.63 -14.29
CA GLN A 415 0.13 -15.88 -13.83
C GLN A 415 -0.61 -14.53 -13.67
N PRO A 416 -1.64 -14.26 -14.49
CA PRO A 416 -2.48 -13.07 -14.31
C PRO A 416 -3.18 -13.08 -12.94
N HIS A 417 -3.22 -11.93 -12.26
CA HIS A 417 -3.72 -11.84 -10.88
C HIS A 417 -5.25 -11.69 -10.78
N LEU A 418 -5.86 -10.85 -11.62
CA LEU A 418 -7.31 -10.55 -11.58
C LEU A 418 -7.93 -10.53 -12.99
N TYR A 419 -9.18 -10.98 -13.10
CA TYR A 419 -9.94 -10.92 -14.36
C TYR A 419 -10.12 -9.48 -14.86
N SER A 420 -10.49 -8.55 -13.99
CA SER A 420 -10.65 -7.12 -14.32
C SER A 420 -9.36 -6.53 -14.88
N ARG A 421 -8.24 -6.71 -14.17
CA ARG A 421 -6.92 -6.23 -14.61
C ARG A 421 -6.50 -6.85 -15.94
N THR A 422 -6.72 -8.15 -16.13
CA THR A 422 -6.41 -8.83 -17.40
C THR A 422 -7.21 -8.26 -18.56
N ARG A 423 -8.49 -7.93 -18.34
CA ARG A 423 -9.33 -7.26 -19.34
C ARG A 423 -8.83 -5.84 -19.63
N ASP A 424 -8.53 -5.07 -18.59
CA ASP A 424 -8.20 -3.65 -18.71
C ASP A 424 -6.82 -3.40 -19.32
N PHE A 425 -5.88 -4.35 -19.16
CA PHE A 425 -4.49 -4.25 -19.65
C PHE A 425 -4.09 -5.37 -20.63
N LEU A 426 -5.06 -5.95 -21.36
CA LEU A 426 -4.81 -7.13 -22.18
C LEU A 426 -3.70 -6.89 -23.23
N GLU A 427 -3.74 -5.74 -23.89
CA GLU A 427 -2.76 -5.36 -24.93
C GLU A 427 -1.39 -5.06 -24.31
N GLU A 428 -1.37 -4.39 -23.17
CA GLU A 428 -0.15 -4.04 -22.45
C GLU A 428 0.55 -5.26 -21.86
N PHE A 429 -0.20 -6.26 -21.38
CA PHE A 429 0.37 -7.56 -20.99
C PHE A 429 0.97 -8.28 -22.18
N ALA A 430 0.26 -8.33 -23.31
CA ALA A 430 0.76 -8.96 -24.53
C ALA A 430 2.02 -8.28 -25.10
N SER A 431 2.16 -6.96 -24.89
CA SER A 431 3.38 -6.23 -25.26
C SER A 431 4.52 -6.38 -24.25
N ALA A 432 4.23 -6.65 -22.97
CA ALA A 432 5.23 -6.72 -21.92
C ALA A 432 5.93 -8.08 -21.82
N LEU A 433 5.22 -9.17 -22.15
CA LEU A 433 5.67 -10.57 -22.14
C LEU A 433 6.22 -10.98 -23.51
#